data_AF-A0A9C9GCI9-F1
#
_entry.id   AF-A0A9C9GCI9-F1
#
_cell.length_a   1.000
_cell.length_b   1.000
_cell.length_c   1.000
_cell.angle_alpha   90.00
_cell.angle_beta   90.00
_cell.angle_gamma   90.00
#
_symmetry.space_group_name_H-M   'P 1'
#
loop_
_entity.id
_entity.type
_entity.pdbx_description
1 polymer ?
#
loop_
_entity_poly.entity_id
_entity_poly.type
_entity_poly.pdbx_seq_one_letter_code
_entity_poly.pdbx_strand_id
1 'polypeptide(L)' 'ACIDVCPEEAISMNEEDIAHIDPEVCERCGLCASICAQEAIEELDDEGEAEG' A
#
# COMPACT_ATOMS: atom_id res chain seq x y z
N ALA A 1 1.76 -7.98 8.08
CA ALA A 1 1.22 -8.71 6.92
C ALA A 1 1.77 -8.15 5.61
N CYS A 2 1.38 -6.95 5.17
CA CYS A 2 1.93 -6.31 3.96
C CYS A 2 3.44 -6.01 4.06
N ILE A 3 3.90 -5.52 5.22
CA ILE A 3 5.33 -5.28 5.49
C ILE A 3 6.16 -6.56 5.32
N ASP A 4 5.70 -7.68 5.89
CA ASP A 4 6.45 -8.94 5.90
C ASP A 4 6.60 -9.59 4.53
N VAL A 5 5.74 -9.25 3.56
CA VAL A 5 5.80 -9.80 2.20
C VAL A 5 6.51 -8.89 1.21
N CYS A 6 6.87 -7.66 1.60
CA CYS A 6 7.58 -6.75 0.71
C CYS A 6 9.07 -7.16 0.63
N PRO A 7 9.55 -7.65 -0.53
CA PRO A 7 10.94 -8.10 -0.65
C PRO A 7 11.94 -6.95 -0.56
N GLU A 8 11.54 -5.77 -1.00
CA GLU A 8 12.36 -4.55 -1.01
C GLU A 8 12.22 -3.71 0.27
N GLU A 9 11.45 -4.20 1.25
CA GLU A 9 11.21 -3.50 2.52
C GLU A 9 10.67 -2.06 2.33
N ALA A 10 9.99 -1.80 1.20
CA ALA A 10 9.46 -0.49 0.81
C ALA A 10 8.25 -0.02 1.64
N ILE A 11 7.81 -0.79 2.64
CA ILE A 11 6.58 -0.54 3.41
C ILE A 11 6.95 -0.26 4.86
N SER A 12 6.45 0.85 5.39
CA SER A 12 6.62 1.27 6.79
C SER A 12 5.28 1.48 7.46
N MET A 13 5.23 1.38 8.80
CA MET A 13 4.02 1.62 9.60
C MET A 13 4.20 2.90 10.40
N ASN A 14 3.21 3.80 10.36
CA ASN A 14 3.22 5.03 11.15
C ASN A 14 2.67 4.80 12.57
N GLU A 15 2.63 5.86 13.38
CA GLU A 15 2.17 5.85 14.78
C GLU A 15 0.68 5.53 14.94
N GLU A 16 -0.08 5.56 13.85
CA GLU A 16 -1.52 5.31 13.77
C GLU A 16 -1.84 3.92 13.19
N ASP A 17 -0.83 3.04 13.10
CA ASP A 17 -0.92 1.71 12.48
C ASP A 17 -1.31 1.72 10.98
N ILE A 18 -1.09 2.85 10.28
CA ILE A 18 -1.32 2.98 8.84
C ILE A 18 -0.03 2.63 8.09
N ALA A 19 -0.16 1.75 7.10
CA ALA A 19 0.95 1.36 6.23
C ALA A 19 1.19 2.41 5.13
N HIS A 20 2.45 2.83 4.99
CA HIS A 20 2.92 3.72 3.94
C HIS A 20 3.90 2.99 3.02
N ILE A 21 3.74 3.17 1.71
CA ILE A 21 4.62 2.60 0.69
C ILE A 21 5.52 3.71 0.15
N ASP A 22 6.84 3.48 0.17
CA ASP A 22 7.81 4.36 -0.47
C ASP A 22 7.86 4.05 -1.99
N PRO A 23 7.40 4.96 -2.86
CA PRO A 23 7.37 4.74 -4.30
C PRO A 23 8.75 4.76 -4.97
N GLU A 24 9.79 5.27 -4.30
CA GLU A 24 11.16 5.29 -4.83
C GLU A 24 11.82 3.91 -4.69
N VAL A 25 11.43 3.15 -3.66
CA VAL A 25 11.91 1.79 -3.40
C VAL A 25 10.97 0.73 -3.98
N CYS A 26 9.66 1.01 -4.02
CA CYS A 26 8.67 0.04 -4.46
C CYS A 26 8.74 -0.24 -5.98
N GLU A 27 9.10 -1.48 -6.31
CA GLU A 27 9.11 -1.98 -7.71
C GLU A 27 7.73 -2.39 -8.24
N ARG A 28 6.65 -2.14 -7.48
CA ARG A 28 5.26 -2.45 -7.87
C ARG A 28 5.01 -3.94 -8.15
N CYS A 29 5.59 -4.81 -7.33
CA CYS A 29 5.44 -6.27 -7.45
C CYS A 29 4.03 -6.81 -7.13
N GLY A 30 3.16 -6.01 -6.50
CA GLY A 30 1.76 -6.37 -6.21
C GLY A 30 1.54 -7.39 -5.09
N LEU A 31 2.60 -7.85 -4.41
CA LEU A 31 2.51 -8.84 -3.33
C LEU A 31 1.71 -8.32 -2.12
N CYS A 32 1.96 -7.08 -1.71
CA CYS A 32 1.26 -6.46 -0.60
C CYS A 32 -0.24 -6.29 -0.89
N ALA A 33 -0.61 -5.96 -2.13
CA ALA A 33 -2.01 -5.87 -2.57
C ALA A 33 -2.71 -7.21 -2.50
N SER A 34 -2.05 -8.27 -2.98
CA SER A 34 -2.61 -9.62 -3.06
C SER A 34 -2.99 -10.22 -1.70
N ILE A 35 -2.35 -9.77 -0.63
CA ILE A 35 -2.63 -10.25 0.74
C ILE A 35 -3.42 -9.25 1.59
N CYS A 36 -3.65 -8.03 1.08
CA CYS A 36 -4.35 -6.99 1.83
C CYS A 36 -5.84 -7.33 1.90
N ALA A 37 -6.27 -7.95 3.00
CA ALA A 37 -7.66 -8.33 3.24
C ALA A 37 -8.62 -7.14 3.38
N GLN A 38 -8.10 -5.91 3.42
CA GLN A 38 -8.89 -4.68 3.47
C GLN A 38 -9.13 -4.07 2.10
N GLU A 39 -8.53 -4.61 1.02
CA GLU A 39 -8.56 -4.00 -0.32
C GLU A 39 -8.19 -2.50 -0.31
N ALA A 40 -7.48 -2.05 0.74
CA ALA A 40 -7.19 -0.65 1.03
C ALA A 40 -6.09 -0.06 0.12
N ILE A 41 -5.66 -0.80 -0.89
CA ILE A 41 -4.75 -0.30 -1.91
C ILE A 41 -5.61 0.21 -3.04
N GLU A 42 -6.04 1.46 -2.91
CA GLU A 42 -6.64 2.19 -4.00
C GLU A 42 -5.51 2.59 -4.96
N GLU A 43 -5.43 1.91 -6.11
CA GLU A 43 -4.75 2.47 -7.27
C GLU A 43 -5.48 3.78 -7.59
N LEU A 44 -4.87 4.91 -7.25
CA LEU A 44 -5.39 6.22 -7.63
C LEU A 44 -5.29 6.35 -9.16
N ASP A 45 -6.21 5.70 -9.86
CA ASP A 45 -6.60 6.09 -11.20
C ASP A 45 -7.37 7.41 -11.06
N ASP A 46 -6.99 8.38 -11.89
CA ASP A 46 -7.30 9.81 -11.85
C ASP A 46 -8.80 10.13 -12.10
N GLU A 47 -9.76 9.52 -11.40
CA GLU A 47 -11.18 9.87 -11.47
C GLU A 47 -11.80 9.78 -10.07
N GLY A 48 -11.85 10.94 -9.42
CA GLY A 48 -12.17 11.05 -8.01
C GLY A 48 -13.63 10.80 -7.64
N GLU A 49 -13.84 10.57 -6.34
CA GLU A 49 -15.15 10.67 -5.70
C GLU A 49 -14.96 11.48 -4.41
N ALA A 50 -15.44 12.72 -4.44
CA ALA A 50 -15.64 13.54 -3.25
C ALA A 50 -17.02 13.20 -2.69
N GLU A 51 -17.06 12.37 -1.65
CA GLU A 51 -18.24 12.20 -0.80
C GLU A 51 -17.99 13.11 0.43
N GLY A 52 -18.74 14.18 0.70
CA GLY A 52 -20.19 14.26 0.82
C GLY A 52 -20.53 14.55 2.28
#